data_AF-A0A2H3JK89-F1
#
_entry.id   AF-A0A2H3JK89-F1
#
_cell.length_a   1.000
_cell.length_b   1.000
_cell.length_c   1.000
_cell.angle_alpha   90.00
_cell.angle_beta   90.00
_cell.angle_gamma   90.00
#
_symmetry.space_group_name_H-M   'P 1'
#
loop_
_entity.id
_entity.type
_entity.pdbx_description
1 polymer ?
#
loop_
_entity_poly.entity_id
_entity_poly.type
_entity_poly.pdbx_seq_one_letter_code
_entity_poly.pdbx_strand_id
1 'polypeptide(L)'
;YHKVLDNLQRLVIQRLFELHRMSISQTGNMIESHSNTIKIYNQAALKLDPPKPTVDWERVSHYNFLEEAHLLRDTHNSVIDKPWTRPAIRKTMKQARWIECTQEEIKCCNIEARCLHTSICDEEAHFSGVLARLKSEQSRVYGAVAEYCERHRNINARHLDQLGKLYKLKGFTGVHYPGTHNHAAAVGVRVFPADVIN
;
A
#
# COMPACT_ATOMS: atom_id res chain seq x y z
N TYR A 1 11.68 32.83 -19.77
CA TYR A 1 11.57 31.39 -20.06
C TYR A 1 11.13 30.59 -18.83
N HIS A 2 11.95 30.41 -17.78
CA HIS A 2 11.63 29.58 -16.61
C HIS A 2 10.30 29.92 -15.91
N LYS A 3 10.03 31.20 -15.63
CA LYS A 3 8.75 31.63 -15.03
C LYS A 3 7.51 31.25 -15.87
N VAL A 4 7.65 31.27 -17.19
CA VAL A 4 6.56 30.91 -18.12
C VAL A 4 6.39 29.39 -18.17
N LEU A 5 7.51 28.66 -18.09
CA LEU A 5 7.51 27.20 -18.02
C LEU A 5 6.85 26.69 -16.72
N ASP A 6 7.17 27.28 -15.57
CA ASP A 6 6.57 26.90 -14.29
C ASP A 6 5.05 27.14 -14.28
N ASN A 7 4.61 28.27 -14.86
CA ASN A 7 3.19 28.56 -15.04
C ASN A 7 2.50 27.56 -15.99
N LEU A 8 3.16 27.17 -17.09
CA LEU A 8 2.63 26.15 -17.99
C LEU A 8 2.49 24.80 -17.28
N GLN A 9 3.50 24.38 -16.50
CA GLN A 9 3.46 23.14 -15.73
C GLN A 9 2.32 23.15 -14.68
N ARG A 10 2.18 24.25 -13.94
CA ARG A 10 1.09 24.41 -12.96
C ARG A 10 -0.27 24.22 -13.62
N LEU A 11 -0.48 24.81 -14.80
CA LEU A 11 -1.73 24.68 -15.55
C LEU A 11 -1.97 23.26 -16.06
N VAL A 12 -0.93 22.56 -16.55
CA VAL A 12 -1.05 21.16 -16.99
C VAL A 12 -1.36 20.23 -15.81
N ILE A 13 -0.70 20.41 -14.68
CA ILE A 13 -0.97 19.66 -13.44
C ILE A 13 -2.39 19.95 -12.96
N GLN A 14 -2.80 21.22 -12.93
CA GLN A 14 -4.15 21.62 -12.58
C GLN A 14 -5.18 20.96 -13.50
N ARG A 15 -4.95 20.95 -14.83
CA ARG A 15 -5.82 20.29 -15.80
C ARG A 15 -5.89 18.78 -15.60
N LEU A 16 -4.79 18.11 -15.25
CA LEU A 16 -4.77 16.67 -14.95
C LEU A 16 -5.59 16.34 -13.70
N PHE A 17 -5.43 17.12 -12.63
CA PHE A 17 -6.25 16.99 -11.43
C PHE A 17 -7.72 17.31 -11.70
N GLU A 18 -7.97 18.31 -12.55
CA GLU A 18 -9.31 18.63 -13.02
C GLU A 18 -9.89 17.48 -13.84
N LEU A 19 -9.22 16.94 -14.85
CA LEU A 19 -9.71 15.79 -15.63
C LEU A 19 -10.01 14.58 -14.75
N HIS A 20 -9.14 14.29 -13.78
CA HIS A 20 -9.38 13.26 -12.78
C HIS A 20 -10.63 13.57 -11.92
N ARG A 21 -10.87 14.84 -11.59
CA ARG A 21 -12.07 15.31 -10.87
C ARG A 21 -13.30 15.50 -11.76
N MET A 22 -13.14 15.72 -13.07
CA MET A 22 -14.14 16.11 -14.08
C MET A 22 -14.70 14.93 -14.87
N SER A 23 -14.32 13.69 -14.51
CA SER A 23 -15.29 12.59 -14.57
C SER A 23 -16.64 12.96 -13.92
N ILE A 24 -16.67 14.00 -13.05
CA ILE A 24 -17.85 14.44 -12.29
C ILE A 24 -18.39 15.84 -12.66
N SER A 25 -17.73 16.73 -13.43
CA SER A 25 -18.33 18.03 -13.80
C SER A 25 -17.64 18.77 -14.97
N GLN A 26 -18.44 19.31 -15.89
CA GLN A 26 -18.02 20.15 -17.03
C GLN A 26 -17.54 21.53 -16.58
N THR A 27 -16.52 22.13 -17.21
CA THR A 27 -16.33 23.59 -17.19
C THR A 27 -15.57 24.13 -18.41
N GLY A 28 -16.17 25.10 -19.11
CA GLY A 28 -15.75 25.63 -20.41
C GLY A 28 -14.85 26.87 -20.41
N ASN A 29 -14.44 27.41 -19.26
CA ASN A 29 -13.73 28.70 -19.21
C ASN A 29 -12.19 28.60 -19.18
N MET A 30 -11.62 27.40 -19.32
CA MET A 30 -10.18 27.20 -19.15
C MET A 30 -9.39 27.06 -20.45
N ILE A 31 -10.02 26.70 -21.57
CA ILE A 31 -9.33 26.47 -22.85
C ILE A 31 -8.58 27.72 -23.33
N GLU A 32 -9.14 28.91 -23.09
CA GLU A 32 -8.55 30.19 -23.51
C GLU A 32 -7.29 30.56 -22.70
N SER A 33 -7.30 30.31 -21.38
CA SER A 33 -6.16 30.60 -20.48
C SER A 33 -4.94 29.72 -20.78
N HIS A 34 -5.18 28.44 -21.09
CA HIS A 34 -4.13 27.50 -21.48
C HIS A 34 -3.52 27.84 -22.85
N SER A 35 -4.36 28.20 -23.83
CA SER A 35 -3.93 28.53 -25.19
C SER A 35 -3.02 29.76 -25.24
N ASN A 36 -3.31 30.78 -24.41
CA ASN A 36 -2.48 31.98 -24.34
C ASN A 36 -1.13 31.71 -23.66
N THR A 37 -1.09 30.89 -22.62
CA THR A 37 0.15 30.54 -21.92
C THR A 37 1.10 29.73 -22.81
N ILE A 38 0.56 28.84 -23.65
CA ILE A 38 1.34 28.06 -24.64
C ILE A 38 1.97 28.96 -25.70
N LYS A 39 1.24 29.96 -26.20
CA LYS A 39 1.78 30.94 -27.16
C LYS A 39 2.95 31.72 -26.54
N ILE A 40 2.81 32.18 -25.30
CA ILE A 40 3.86 32.90 -24.57
C ILE A 40 5.08 32.00 -24.34
N TYR A 41 4.86 30.72 -24.02
CA TYR A 41 5.93 29.73 -23.89
C TYR A 41 6.67 29.52 -25.22
N ASN A 42 5.95 29.27 -26.32
CA ASN A 42 6.54 29.04 -27.64
C ASN A 42 7.36 30.25 -28.13
N GLN A 43 6.87 31.47 -27.90
CA GLN A 43 7.61 32.70 -28.18
C GLN A 43 8.88 32.84 -27.32
N ALA A 44 8.83 32.42 -26.06
CA ALA A 44 10.00 32.44 -25.18
C ALA A 44 11.00 31.31 -25.49
N ALA A 45 10.53 30.16 -25.97
CA ALA A 45 11.35 29.01 -26.36
C ALA A 45 12.18 29.28 -27.62
N LEU A 46 11.61 29.98 -28.60
CA LEU A 46 12.28 30.38 -29.84
C LEU A 46 13.34 31.47 -29.64
N LYS A 47 13.27 32.23 -28.54
CA LYS A 47 14.22 33.30 -28.20
C LYS A 47 15.47 32.82 -27.45
N LEU A 48 15.56 31.52 -27.16
CA LEU A 48 16.74 30.92 -26.53
C LEU A 48 17.78 30.51 -27.57
N ASP A 49 19.04 30.43 -27.15
CA ASP A 49 20.15 29.91 -27.95
C ASP A 49 20.76 28.70 -27.23
N PRO A 50 20.62 27.46 -27.75
CA PRO A 50 19.86 27.10 -28.95
C PRO A 50 18.33 27.19 -28.76
N PRO A 51 17.56 27.41 -29.85
CA PRO A 51 16.10 27.51 -29.79
C PRO A 51 15.49 26.20 -29.32
N LYS A 52 14.50 26.30 -28.41
CA LYS A 52 13.86 25.14 -27.79
C LYS A 52 12.62 24.67 -28.53
N PRO A 53 12.27 23.37 -28.45
CA PRO A 53 11.11 22.82 -29.13
C PRO A 53 9.80 23.44 -28.63
N THR A 54 8.91 23.75 -29.58
CA THR A 54 7.58 24.29 -29.29
C THR A 54 6.63 23.19 -28.84
N VAL A 55 5.62 23.58 -28.07
CA VAL A 55 4.62 22.68 -27.50
C VAL A 55 3.25 23.07 -28.07
N ASP A 56 2.48 22.07 -28.51
CA ASP A 56 1.12 22.24 -29.00
C ASP A 56 0.09 21.81 -27.95
N TRP A 57 -1.06 22.48 -27.94
CA TRP A 57 -2.15 22.21 -27.00
C TRP A 57 -2.73 20.81 -27.18
N GLU A 58 -2.85 20.35 -28.43
CA GLU A 58 -3.31 18.99 -28.71
C GLU A 58 -2.36 17.95 -28.10
N ARG A 59 -1.04 18.16 -28.19
CA ARG A 59 -0.07 17.29 -27.55
C ARG A 59 -0.14 17.32 -26.02
N VAL A 60 -0.42 18.48 -25.44
CA VAL A 60 -0.52 18.67 -23.97
C VAL A 60 -1.80 18.08 -23.39
N SER A 61 -2.90 18.16 -24.12
CA SER A 61 -4.20 17.62 -23.69
C SER A 61 -4.23 16.09 -23.66
N HIS A 62 -3.42 15.43 -24.49
CA HIS A 62 -3.26 13.97 -24.51
C HIS A 62 -2.34 13.44 -23.40
N TYR A 63 -1.70 14.30 -22.60
CA TYR A 63 -0.97 13.84 -21.42
C TYR A 63 -1.97 13.31 -20.39
N ASN A 64 -1.95 12.00 -20.17
CA ASN A 64 -2.91 11.31 -19.30
C ASN A 64 -2.37 11.15 -17.87
N PHE A 65 -1.14 11.57 -17.59
CA PHE A 65 -0.49 11.36 -16.30
C PHE A 65 0.46 12.51 -15.91
N LEU A 66 0.57 12.79 -14.61
CA LEU A 66 1.46 13.83 -14.05
C LEU A 66 2.94 13.62 -14.43
N GLU A 67 3.38 12.37 -14.64
CA GLU A 67 4.75 12.08 -15.08
C GLU A 67 5.04 12.54 -16.52
N GLU A 68 4.03 12.69 -17.38
CA GLU A 68 4.21 13.23 -18.73
C GLU A 68 4.26 14.77 -18.73
N ALA A 69 3.79 15.41 -17.64
CA ALA A 69 3.95 16.85 -17.43
C ALA A 69 5.38 17.22 -16.97
N HIS A 70 6.09 16.31 -16.31
CA HIS A 70 7.52 16.47 -16.00
C HIS A 70 8.40 16.54 -17.26
N LEU A 71 7.88 16.10 -18.41
CA LEU A 71 8.52 16.20 -19.73
C LEU A 71 8.70 17.65 -20.20
N LEU A 72 7.99 18.62 -19.58
CA LEU A 72 8.19 20.05 -19.82
C LEU A 72 9.42 20.61 -19.09
N ARG A 73 9.92 19.91 -18.05
CA ARG A 73 11.11 20.34 -17.32
C ARG A 73 12.37 19.88 -18.05
N ASP A 74 12.67 20.62 -19.09
CA ASP A 74 13.86 20.49 -19.94
C ASP A 74 15.14 20.96 -19.22
N THR A 75 15.33 20.55 -17.95
CA THR A 75 16.55 20.81 -17.15
C THR A 75 17.41 19.56 -16.99
N HIS A 76 17.03 18.44 -17.59
CA HIS A 76 17.87 17.24 -17.65
C HIS A 76 17.82 16.65 -19.06
N ASN A 77 18.56 17.25 -19.98
CA ASN A 77 18.75 16.78 -21.37
C ASN A 77 19.30 15.34 -21.47
N SER A 78 19.60 14.67 -20.35
CA SER A 78 20.08 13.28 -20.30
C SER A 78 19.03 12.26 -19.86
N VAL A 79 17.86 12.71 -19.36
CA VAL A 79 16.82 11.81 -18.83
C VAL A 79 15.85 11.42 -19.92
N ILE A 80 15.40 12.36 -20.77
CA ILE A 80 14.41 12.12 -21.83
C ILE A 80 14.90 11.07 -22.84
N ASP A 81 16.21 11.00 -23.09
CA ASP A 81 16.80 10.02 -24.02
C ASP A 81 16.96 8.62 -23.44
N LYS A 82 16.67 8.42 -22.14
CA LYS A 82 16.80 7.10 -21.53
C LYS A 82 15.68 6.17 -22.01
N PRO A 83 15.94 4.88 -22.27
CA PRO A 83 14.90 3.96 -22.73
C PRO A 83 13.71 3.86 -21.77
N TRP A 84 13.92 4.02 -20.46
CA TRP A 84 12.85 4.00 -19.45
C TRP A 84 11.95 5.26 -19.46
N THR A 85 12.22 6.31 -20.25
CA THR A 85 11.26 7.41 -20.46
C THR A 85 10.26 7.12 -21.59
N ARG A 86 10.45 6.03 -22.34
CA ARG A 86 9.51 5.61 -23.37
C ARG A 86 8.27 5.01 -22.69
N PRO A 87 7.04 5.48 -22.99
CA PRO A 87 5.83 5.02 -22.31
C PRO A 87 5.63 3.49 -22.38
N ALA A 88 5.94 2.87 -23.52
CA ALA A 88 5.87 1.42 -23.68
C ALA A 88 6.81 0.68 -22.72
N ILE A 89 8.07 1.12 -22.63
CA ILE A 89 9.08 0.51 -21.75
C ILE A 89 8.70 0.69 -20.28
N ARG A 90 8.21 1.88 -19.88
CA ARG A 90 7.70 2.09 -18.50
C ARG A 90 6.56 1.17 -18.14
N LYS A 91 5.57 1.03 -19.03
CA LYS A 91 4.42 0.15 -18.80
C LYS A 91 4.89 -1.28 -18.56
N THR A 92 5.81 -1.77 -19.39
CA THR A 92 6.42 -3.10 -19.21
C THR A 92 7.22 -3.20 -17.91
N MET A 93 8.04 -2.21 -17.57
CA MET A 93 8.79 -2.19 -16.30
C MET A 93 7.87 -2.21 -15.07
N LYS A 94 6.78 -1.44 -15.11
CA LYS A 94 5.77 -1.42 -14.04
C LYS A 94 5.09 -2.77 -13.89
N GLN A 95 4.74 -3.42 -15.00
CA GLN A 95 4.17 -4.77 -14.99
C GLN A 95 5.14 -5.80 -14.43
N ALA A 96 6.40 -5.78 -14.88
CA ALA A 96 7.44 -6.69 -14.37
C ALA A 96 7.62 -6.54 -12.86
N ARG A 97 7.74 -5.30 -12.37
CA ARG A 97 7.85 -5.02 -10.93
C ARG A 97 6.60 -5.45 -10.16
N TRP A 98 5.41 -5.25 -10.72
CA TRP A 98 4.17 -5.70 -10.08
C TRP A 98 4.12 -7.23 -9.96
N ILE A 99 4.59 -7.96 -10.96
CA ILE A 99 4.71 -9.42 -10.91
C ILE A 99 5.70 -9.84 -9.82
N GLU A 100 6.89 -9.24 -9.79
CA GLU A 100 7.91 -9.51 -8.75
C GLU A 100 7.36 -9.24 -7.34
N CYS A 101 6.72 -8.08 -7.14
CA CYS A 101 6.09 -7.74 -5.86
C CYS A 101 4.98 -8.72 -5.49
N THR A 102 4.16 -9.14 -6.46
CA THR A 102 3.07 -10.10 -6.22
C THR A 102 3.63 -11.47 -5.80
N GLN A 103 4.73 -11.91 -6.40
CA GLN A 103 5.39 -13.16 -6.03
C GLN A 103 5.95 -13.10 -4.60
N GLU A 104 6.51 -11.96 -4.19
CA GLU A 104 6.98 -11.77 -2.83
C GLU A 104 5.82 -11.69 -1.83
N GLU A 105 4.77 -10.95 -2.18
CA GLU A 105 3.56 -10.82 -1.35
C GLU A 105 2.93 -12.18 -1.06
N ILE A 106 2.89 -13.09 -2.05
CA ILE A 106 2.41 -14.47 -1.84
C ILE A 106 3.24 -15.18 -0.76
N LYS A 107 4.56 -15.00 -0.74
CA LYS A 107 5.42 -15.61 0.30
C LYS A 107 5.14 -15.00 1.66
N CYS A 108 5.04 -13.67 1.74
CA CYS A 108 4.70 -12.96 2.98
C CYS A 108 3.36 -13.41 3.53
N CYS A 109 2.30 -13.44 2.70
CA CYS A 109 0.98 -13.92 3.09
C CYS A 109 1.02 -15.38 3.60
N ASN A 110 1.81 -16.26 2.99
CA ASN A 110 1.96 -17.64 3.47
C ASN A 110 2.58 -17.70 4.87
N ILE A 111 3.59 -16.87 5.14
CA ILE A 111 4.24 -16.77 6.45
C ILE A 111 3.25 -16.22 7.48
N GLU A 112 2.57 -15.12 7.16
CA GLU A 112 1.60 -14.49 8.05
C GLU A 112 0.42 -15.41 8.37
N ALA A 113 -0.10 -16.15 7.37
CA ALA A 113 -1.16 -17.13 7.58
C ALA A 113 -0.73 -18.23 8.58
N ARG A 114 0.52 -18.67 8.49
CA ARG A 114 1.07 -19.66 9.43
C ARG A 114 1.29 -19.05 10.83
N CYS A 115 1.80 -17.82 10.90
CA CYS A 115 2.00 -17.10 12.15
C CYS A 115 0.68 -16.87 12.88
N LEU A 116 -0.38 -16.45 12.16
CA LEU A 116 -1.71 -16.27 12.71
C LEU A 116 -2.27 -17.59 13.26
N HIS A 117 -2.17 -18.69 12.50
CA HIS A 117 -2.61 -20.01 12.97
C HIS A 117 -1.87 -20.41 14.26
N THR A 118 -0.55 -20.22 14.30
CA THR A 118 0.28 -20.51 15.48
C THR A 118 -0.16 -19.69 16.69
N SER A 119 -0.33 -18.38 16.50
CA SER A 119 -0.75 -17.46 17.55
C SER A 119 -2.12 -17.84 18.13
N ILE A 120 -3.05 -18.31 17.30
CA ILE A 120 -4.37 -18.77 17.75
C ILE A 120 -4.25 -20.03 18.61
N CYS A 121 -3.41 -20.99 18.21
CA CYS A 121 -3.16 -22.21 19.00
C CYS A 121 -2.49 -21.90 20.34
N ASP A 122 -1.49 -21.01 20.34
CA ASP A 122 -0.79 -20.59 21.56
C ASP A 122 -1.73 -19.84 22.51
N GLU A 123 -2.59 -18.96 21.97
CA GLU A 123 -3.59 -18.25 22.74
C GLU A 123 -4.61 -19.21 23.37
N GLU A 124 -5.07 -20.23 22.64
CA GLU A 124 -5.99 -21.23 23.19
C GLU A 124 -5.36 -22.03 24.34
N ALA A 125 -4.09 -22.42 24.20
CA ALA A 125 -3.35 -23.09 25.26
C ALA A 125 -3.20 -22.18 26.49
N HIS A 126 -2.92 -20.89 26.27
CA HIS A 126 -2.83 -19.90 27.34
C HIS A 126 -4.16 -19.71 28.07
N PHE A 127 -5.26 -19.50 27.34
CA PHE A 127 -6.60 -19.37 27.91
C PHE A 127 -7.00 -20.60 28.71
N SER A 128 -6.77 -21.79 28.16
CA SER A 128 -7.06 -23.04 28.86
C SER A 128 -6.27 -23.17 30.17
N GLY A 129 -4.98 -22.82 30.16
CA GLY A 129 -4.14 -22.81 31.37
C GLY A 129 -4.60 -21.79 32.41
N VAL A 130 -4.92 -20.56 32.00
CA VAL A 130 -5.39 -19.50 32.91
C VAL A 130 -6.75 -19.88 33.52
N LEU A 131 -7.69 -20.37 32.71
CA LEU A 131 -9.01 -20.79 33.19
C LEU A 131 -8.91 -21.98 34.16
N ALA A 132 -8.06 -22.97 33.86
CA ALA A 132 -7.83 -24.10 34.75
C ALA A 132 -7.28 -23.64 36.11
N ARG A 133 -6.29 -22.74 36.11
CA ARG A 133 -5.72 -22.15 37.33
C ARG A 133 -6.79 -21.39 38.13
N LEU A 134 -7.49 -20.44 37.50
CA LEU A 134 -8.51 -19.64 38.18
C LEU A 134 -9.65 -20.49 38.75
N LYS A 135 -10.00 -21.59 38.06
CA LYS A 135 -10.99 -22.55 38.54
C LYS A 135 -10.50 -23.29 39.78
N SER A 136 -9.23 -23.71 39.80
CA SER A 136 -8.63 -24.38 40.96
C SER A 136 -8.51 -23.45 42.18
N GLU A 137 -8.23 -22.17 41.96
CA GLU A 137 -8.13 -21.14 43.00
C GLU A 137 -9.50 -20.62 43.49
N GLN A 138 -10.61 -21.08 42.88
CA GLN A 138 -11.96 -20.55 43.10
C GLN A 138 -12.02 -19.01 43.01
N SER A 139 -11.26 -18.46 42.05
CA SER A 139 -11.10 -17.02 41.93
C SER A 139 -12.41 -16.34 41.51
N ARG A 140 -12.75 -15.23 42.16
CA ARG A 140 -13.96 -14.43 41.88
C ARG A 140 -13.99 -13.89 40.46
N VAL A 141 -12.84 -13.73 39.80
CA VAL A 141 -12.75 -13.21 38.43
C VAL A 141 -12.92 -14.29 37.35
N TYR A 142 -13.04 -15.57 37.72
CA TYR A 142 -13.14 -16.68 36.76
C TYR A 142 -14.25 -16.44 35.72
N GLY A 143 -15.44 -16.02 36.14
CA GLY A 143 -16.56 -15.79 35.23
C GLY A 143 -16.25 -14.74 34.16
N ALA A 144 -15.69 -13.59 34.57
CA ALA A 144 -15.34 -12.51 33.66
C ALA A 144 -14.25 -12.91 32.66
N VAL A 145 -13.23 -13.67 33.13
CA VAL A 145 -12.16 -14.17 32.26
C VAL A 145 -12.68 -15.23 31.31
N ALA A 146 -13.57 -16.13 31.75
CA ALA A 146 -14.19 -17.14 30.90
C ALA A 146 -15.00 -16.52 29.76
N GLU A 147 -15.81 -15.50 30.06
CA GLU A 147 -16.58 -14.77 29.04
C GLU A 147 -15.66 -14.03 28.05
N TYR A 148 -14.55 -13.46 28.53
CA TYR A 148 -13.53 -12.86 27.66
C TYR A 148 -12.91 -13.89 26.71
N CYS A 149 -12.46 -15.04 27.25
CA CYS A 149 -11.87 -16.12 26.45
C CYS A 149 -12.88 -16.67 25.43
N GLU A 150 -14.15 -16.82 25.79
CA GLU A 150 -15.19 -17.29 24.86
C GLU A 150 -15.40 -16.33 23.69
N ARG A 151 -15.46 -15.02 23.96
CA ARG A 151 -15.55 -14.01 22.89
C ARG A 151 -14.35 -14.06 21.96
N HIS A 152 -13.15 -14.19 22.49
CA HIS A 152 -11.93 -14.32 21.69
C HIS A 152 -11.91 -15.62 20.86
N ARG A 153 -12.30 -16.75 21.45
CA ARG A 153 -12.44 -18.03 20.71
C ARG A 153 -13.38 -17.93 19.53
N ASN A 154 -14.50 -17.21 19.68
CA ASN A 154 -15.45 -17.01 18.58
C ASN A 154 -14.84 -16.21 17.42
N ILE A 155 -13.98 -15.22 17.71
CA ILE A 155 -13.24 -14.46 16.70
C ILE A 155 -12.19 -15.36 16.05
N ASN A 156 -11.41 -16.08 16.85
CA ASN A 156 -10.38 -17.00 16.37
C ASN A 156 -10.96 -18.13 15.50
N ALA A 157 -12.15 -18.64 15.83
CA ALA A 157 -12.85 -19.63 15.02
C ALA A 157 -13.16 -19.10 13.60
N ARG A 158 -13.53 -17.82 13.48
CA ARG A 158 -13.73 -17.18 12.17
C ARG A 158 -12.42 -17.04 11.41
N HIS A 159 -11.33 -16.68 12.09
CA HIS A 159 -10.00 -16.64 11.45
C HIS A 159 -9.56 -18.02 10.98
N LEU A 160 -9.76 -19.07 11.78
CA LEU A 160 -9.45 -20.45 11.39
C LEU A 160 -10.29 -20.92 10.20
N ASP A 161 -11.57 -20.55 10.12
CA ASP A 161 -12.40 -20.84 8.94
C ASP A 161 -11.85 -20.18 7.67
N GLN A 162 -11.43 -18.92 7.76
CA GLN A 162 -10.82 -18.21 6.62
C GLN A 162 -9.45 -18.79 6.24
N LEU A 163 -8.61 -19.15 7.22
CA LEU A 163 -7.36 -19.87 6.98
C LEU A 163 -7.63 -21.22 6.31
N GLY A 164 -8.66 -21.94 6.74
CA GLY A 164 -9.09 -23.19 6.12
C GLY A 164 -9.50 -23.03 4.66
N LYS A 165 -10.14 -21.90 4.29
CA LYS A 165 -10.45 -21.56 2.89
C LYS A 165 -9.19 -21.20 2.12
N LEU A 166 -8.30 -20.40 2.70
CA LEU A 166 -7.01 -20.02 2.11
C LEU A 166 -6.18 -21.27 1.76
N TYR A 167 -6.08 -22.22 2.68
CA TYR A 167 -5.32 -23.46 2.47
C TYR A 167 -5.89 -24.36 1.36
N LYS A 168 -7.17 -24.21 1.03
CA LYS A 168 -7.85 -24.95 -0.05
C LYS A 168 -7.74 -24.27 -1.41
N LEU A 169 -7.19 -23.06 -1.50
CA LEU A 169 -7.07 -22.37 -2.78
C LEU A 169 -6.14 -23.13 -3.73
N LYS A 170 -6.58 -23.29 -4.98
CA LYS A 170 -5.75 -23.85 -6.05
C LYS A 170 -4.58 -22.90 -6.32
N GLY A 171 -3.38 -23.28 -5.87
CA GLY A 171 -2.18 -22.46 -5.98
C GLY A 171 -1.62 -21.96 -4.64
N PHE A 172 -2.20 -22.36 -3.50
CA PHE A 172 -1.57 -22.14 -2.20
C PHE A 172 -0.25 -22.92 -2.11
N THR A 173 0.82 -22.23 -1.72
CA THR A 173 2.20 -22.77 -1.66
C THR A 173 2.78 -22.79 -0.24
N GLY A 174 2.03 -22.31 0.74
CA GLY A 174 2.44 -22.26 2.15
C GLY A 174 2.18 -23.57 2.91
N VAL A 175 2.36 -23.49 4.23
CA VAL A 175 2.15 -24.61 5.15
C VAL A 175 0.72 -24.55 5.72
N HIS A 176 0.00 -25.67 5.68
CA HIS A 176 -1.42 -25.75 6.04
C HIS A 176 -1.68 -26.01 7.54
N TYR A 177 -0.63 -26.00 8.36
CA TYR A 177 -0.68 -26.34 9.78
C TYR A 177 0.14 -25.34 10.60
N PRO A 178 -0.17 -25.16 11.90
CA PRO A 178 0.50 -24.18 12.74
C PRO A 178 1.98 -24.52 12.90
N GLY A 179 2.80 -23.49 13.08
CA GLY A 179 4.19 -23.65 13.50
C GLY A 179 4.29 -23.90 15.01
N THR A 180 5.53 -23.85 15.51
CA THR A 180 5.84 -23.89 16.93
C THR A 180 6.50 -22.58 17.33
N HIS A 181 5.97 -21.91 18.34
CA HIS A 181 6.61 -20.71 18.87
C HIS A 181 7.74 -21.11 19.84
N ASN A 182 8.96 -20.66 19.57
CA ASN A 182 10.16 -21.04 20.34
C ASN A 182 10.10 -20.62 21.83
N HIS A 183 9.13 -19.80 22.25
CA HIS A 183 8.94 -19.40 23.65
C HIS A 183 8.04 -20.32 24.48
N ALA A 184 7.33 -21.28 23.87
CA ALA A 184 6.48 -22.22 24.60
C ALA A 184 7.27 -23.17 25.52
N ALA A 185 8.58 -23.36 25.28
CA ALA A 185 9.45 -24.17 26.14
C ALA A 185 9.90 -23.45 27.44
N ALA A 186 9.64 -22.14 27.59
CA ALA A 186 10.20 -21.34 28.69
C ALA A 186 9.17 -20.84 29.72
N VAL A 187 7.87 -21.01 29.51
CA VAL A 187 6.85 -20.61 30.50
C VAL A 187 6.58 -21.75 31.49
N GLY A 188 7.66 -22.20 32.13
CA GLY A 188 7.57 -22.86 33.42
C GLY A 188 7.23 -21.80 34.46
N VAL A 189 5.97 -21.82 34.90
CA VAL A 189 5.46 -21.31 36.18
C VAL A 189 6.33 -20.23 36.85
N ARG A 190 6.10 -18.95 36.53
CA ARG A 190 6.42 -17.89 37.49
C ARG A 190 5.32 -17.84 38.53
N VAL A 191 5.51 -18.59 39.63
CA VAL A 191 4.81 -18.35 40.89
C VAL A 191 5.24 -16.96 41.34
N PHE A 192 4.30 -16.00 41.36
CA PHE A 192 4.54 -14.75 42.07
C PHE A 192 4.41 -15.04 43.58
N PRO A 193 5.43 -14.77 44.41
CA PRO A 193 5.32 -14.97 45.84
C PRO A 193 4.29 -13.99 46.41
N ALA A 194 3.31 -14.54 47.13
CA ALA A 194 2.24 -13.81 47.76
C ALA A 194 2.71 -13.24 49.11
N ASP A 195 3.65 -12.30 49.13
CA ASP A 195 4.08 -11.64 50.37
C ASP A 195 4.50 -10.18 50.13
N VAL A 196 3.55 -9.28 49.87
CA VAL A 196 3.69 -7.84 50.21
C VAL A 196 2.32 -7.22 50.47
N ILE A 197 1.69 -7.56 51.60
CA ILE A 197 0.79 -6.64 52.32
C ILE A 197 1.09 -6.81 53.81
N ASN A 198 1.89 -5.88 54.33
CA ASN A 198 1.77 -5.34 55.69
C ASN A 198 2.04 -3.84 55.59
#